data_AF-A0A926A971-F1
#
_entry.id   AF-A0A926A971-F1
#
_cell.length_a   1.000
_cell.length_b   1.000
_cell.length_c   1.000
_cell.angle_alpha   90.00
_cell.angle_beta   90.00
_cell.angle_gamma   90.00
#
_symmetry.space_group_name_H-M   'P 1'
#
loop_
_entity.id
_entity.type
_entity.pdbx_description
1 polymer ?
#
loop_
_entity_poly.entity_id
_entity_poly.type
_entity_poly.pdbx_seq_one_letter_code
_entity_poly.pdbx_strand_id
1 'polypeptide(L)'
;NPLVLFGASQAIFFALFTANGAATSVMEERNNGTLQRLLVSPTPRLTVMLGKMTATFVTVLAQLTLLFVAFTLVGSLLAGELQFIWGQNLPGIALIMVTTALATTGLGSIIAAIARTPDQSSTIGSVISIVSAVFGGAFGFQIGAPFSYFSVIYWGTDAFTKLASGQTDYALNALVLLVFGATAFTISLVVFNRRMAQ
;
A
#
# COMPACT_ATOMS: atom_id res chain seq x y z
N ASN A 1 22.66 2.48 -4.57
CA ASN A 1 22.50 3.75 -3.83
C ASN A 1 21.60 3.48 -2.62
N PRO A 2 22.08 3.62 -1.37
CA PRO A 2 21.28 3.32 -0.18
C PRO A 2 20.01 4.18 -0.08
N LEU A 3 20.03 5.42 -0.59
CA LEU A 3 18.87 6.31 -0.56
C LEU A 3 17.69 5.77 -1.38
N VAL A 4 17.97 5.08 -2.48
CA VAL A 4 16.96 4.44 -3.34
C VAL A 4 16.27 3.32 -2.58
N LEU A 5 17.08 2.43 -1.97
CA LEU A 5 16.60 1.28 -1.24
C LEU A 5 15.78 1.72 -0.02
N PHE A 6 16.36 2.55 0.85
CA PHE A 6 15.69 3.05 2.04
C PHE A 6 14.46 3.90 1.70
N GLY A 7 14.57 4.81 0.71
CA GLY A 7 13.46 5.66 0.30
C GLY A 7 12.28 4.85 -0.24
N ALA A 8 12.53 3.87 -1.11
CA ALA A 8 11.51 3.00 -1.65
C ALA A 8 10.86 2.13 -0.57
N SER A 9 11.67 1.47 0.27
CA SER A 9 11.15 0.58 1.31
C SER A 9 10.33 1.33 2.36
N GLN A 10 10.78 2.52 2.76
CA GLN A 10 10.06 3.37 3.72
C GLN A 10 8.77 3.94 3.11
N ALA A 11 8.78 4.34 1.83
CA ALA A 11 7.57 4.79 1.15
C ALA A 11 6.46 3.71 1.15
N ILE A 12 6.83 2.45 0.87
CA ILE A 12 5.87 1.33 0.88
C ILE A 12 5.44 0.98 2.30
N PHE A 13 6.36 1.04 3.27
CA PHE A 13 6.05 0.84 4.68
C PHE A 13 5.00 1.83 5.17
N PHE A 14 5.18 3.12 4.95
CA PHE A 14 4.19 4.13 5.32
C PHE A 14 2.90 4.01 4.50
N ALA A 15 2.96 3.55 3.25
CA ALA A 15 1.76 3.26 2.47
C ALA A 15 0.88 2.16 3.14
N LEU A 16 1.49 1.15 3.76
CA LEU A 16 0.75 0.15 4.55
C LEU A 16 0.10 0.78 5.79
N PHE A 17 0.81 1.66 6.51
CA PHE A 17 0.22 2.38 7.64
C PHE A 17 -0.94 3.27 7.24
N THR A 18 -0.85 3.98 6.12
CA THR A 18 -1.95 4.78 5.57
C THR A 18 -3.16 3.91 5.23
N ALA A 19 -2.93 2.75 4.60
CA ALA A 19 -4.00 1.80 4.31
C ALA A 19 -4.65 1.24 5.61
N ASN A 20 -3.86 1.00 6.65
CA ASN A 20 -4.37 0.59 7.97
C ASN A 20 -5.18 1.70 8.66
N GLY A 21 -4.75 2.95 8.57
CA GLY A 21 -5.49 4.09 9.11
C GLY A 21 -6.88 4.21 8.46
N ALA A 22 -6.95 3.99 7.15
CA ALA A 22 -8.22 3.94 6.44
C ALA A 22 -9.09 2.74 6.86
N ALA A 23 -8.49 1.58 7.15
CA ALA A 23 -9.22 0.43 7.68
C ALA A 23 -9.85 0.73 9.06
N THR A 24 -9.08 1.36 9.94
CA THR A 24 -9.51 1.72 11.29
C THR A 24 -10.61 2.77 11.25
N SER A 25 -10.54 3.78 10.36
CA SER A 25 -11.60 4.78 10.23
C SER A 25 -12.94 4.17 9.80
N VAL A 26 -12.93 3.12 8.97
CA VAL A 26 -14.17 2.37 8.66
C VAL A 26 -14.76 1.72 9.92
N MET A 27 -13.93 1.20 10.81
CA MET A 27 -14.39 0.59 12.06
C MET A 27 -14.90 1.64 13.05
N GLU A 28 -14.28 2.81 13.11
CA GLU A 28 -14.75 3.94 13.92
C GLU A 28 -16.12 4.43 13.46
N GLU A 29 -16.34 4.54 12.15
CA GLU A 29 -17.65 4.92 11.60
C GLU A 29 -18.74 3.87 11.89
N ARG A 30 -18.38 2.59 11.93
CA ARG A 30 -19.28 1.53 12.40
C ARG A 30 -19.66 1.74 13.85
N ASN A 31 -18.66 1.99 14.70
CA ASN A 31 -18.85 2.15 16.14
C ASN A 31 -19.67 3.40 16.48
N ASN A 32 -19.45 4.49 15.74
CA ASN A 32 -20.15 5.77 15.92
C ASN A 32 -21.55 5.80 15.28
N GLY A 33 -21.99 4.69 14.67
CA GLY A 33 -23.30 4.60 14.00
C GLY A 33 -23.44 5.43 12.72
N THR A 34 -22.38 6.11 12.26
CA THR A 34 -22.39 6.85 10.99
C THR A 34 -22.51 5.90 9.81
N LEU A 35 -21.89 4.72 9.88
CA LEU A 35 -22.09 3.70 8.86
C LEU A 35 -23.55 3.23 8.81
N GLN A 36 -24.21 3.04 9.96
CA GLN A 36 -25.61 2.61 10.01
C GLN A 36 -26.54 3.65 9.39
N ARG A 37 -26.30 4.95 9.62
CA ARG A 37 -27.06 6.04 8.97
C ARG A 37 -26.88 6.06 7.45
N LEU A 38 -25.65 5.82 6.96
CA LEU A 38 -25.37 5.69 5.53
C LEU A 38 -26.10 4.49 4.91
N LEU A 39 -26.19 3.37 5.63
CA LEU A 39 -26.85 2.14 5.16
C LEU A 39 -28.39 2.23 5.11
N VAL A 40 -29.00 3.21 5.76
CA VAL A 40 -30.44 3.50 5.69
C VAL A 40 -30.76 4.44 4.51
N SER A 41 -29.76 5.12 3.96
CA SER A 41 -29.92 5.86 2.70
C SER A 41 -30.07 4.89 1.52
N PRO A 42 -30.68 5.29 0.40
CA PRO A 42 -30.85 4.43 -0.78
C PRO A 42 -29.53 4.15 -1.54
N THR A 43 -28.37 4.27 -0.88
CA THR A 43 -27.08 3.93 -1.48
C THR A 43 -26.74 2.45 -1.29
N PRO A 44 -26.30 1.76 -2.36
CA PRO A 44 -25.83 0.40 -2.23
C PRO A 44 -24.61 0.34 -1.30
N ARG A 45 -24.59 -0.63 -0.39
CA ARG A 45 -23.50 -0.82 0.58
C ARG A 45 -22.14 -1.03 -0.10
N LEU A 46 -22.16 -1.71 -1.25
CA LEU A 46 -20.99 -1.94 -2.10
C LEU A 46 -20.40 -0.61 -2.60
N THR A 47 -21.24 0.38 -2.90
CA THR A 47 -20.80 1.72 -3.32
C THR A 47 -20.05 2.44 -2.20
N VAL A 48 -20.52 2.32 -0.95
CA VAL A 48 -19.83 2.91 0.22
C VAL A 48 -18.46 2.25 0.43
N MET A 49 -18.38 0.93 0.34
CA MET A 49 -17.13 0.19 0.51
C MET A 49 -16.13 0.50 -0.62
N LEU A 50 -16.56 0.40 -1.88
CA LEU A 50 -15.72 0.72 -3.04
C LEU A 50 -15.26 2.18 -3.01
N GLY A 51 -16.14 3.11 -2.61
CA GLY A 51 -15.78 4.52 -2.44
C GLY A 51 -14.67 4.71 -1.41
N LYS A 52 -14.76 4.04 -0.26
CA LYS A 52 -13.71 4.08 0.76
C LYS A 52 -12.40 3.45 0.29
N MET A 53 -12.46 2.27 -0.32
CA MET A 53 -11.25 1.62 -0.85
C MET A 53 -10.59 2.47 -1.95
N THR A 54 -11.40 3.09 -2.82
CA THR A 54 -10.91 4.01 -3.85
C THR A 54 -10.28 5.25 -3.21
N ALA A 55 -10.90 5.81 -2.16
CA ALA A 55 -10.33 6.91 -1.41
C ALA A 55 -8.97 6.52 -0.79
N THR A 56 -8.87 5.35 -0.17
CA THR A 56 -7.61 4.83 0.38
C THR A 56 -6.55 4.67 -0.72
N PHE A 57 -6.92 4.08 -1.86
CA PHE A 57 -6.02 3.93 -3.00
C PHE A 57 -5.49 5.28 -3.50
N VAL A 58 -6.38 6.27 -3.65
CA VAL A 58 -6.00 7.63 -4.07
C VAL A 58 -5.11 8.29 -3.03
N THR A 59 -5.40 8.15 -1.72
CA THR A 59 -4.56 8.69 -0.65
C THR A 59 -3.16 8.07 -0.66
N VAL A 60 -3.06 6.75 -0.82
CA VAL A 60 -1.77 6.06 -0.92
C VAL A 60 -1.01 6.48 -2.17
N LEU A 61 -1.69 6.57 -3.32
CA LEU A 61 -1.06 6.99 -4.58
C LEU A 61 -0.57 8.44 -4.50
N ALA A 62 -1.37 9.33 -3.90
CA ALA A 62 -0.98 10.71 -3.65
C ALA A 62 0.22 10.80 -2.71
N GLN A 63 0.24 10.00 -1.64
CA GLN A 63 1.38 9.90 -0.72
C GLN A 63 2.66 9.44 -1.45
N LEU A 64 2.59 8.37 -2.23
CA LEU A 64 3.74 7.86 -3.00
C LEU A 64 4.24 8.89 -4.02
N THR A 65 3.33 9.59 -4.69
CA THR A 65 3.65 10.65 -5.65
C THR A 65 4.32 11.84 -4.96
N LEU A 66 3.80 12.25 -3.79
CA LEU A 66 4.38 13.33 -3.00
C LEU A 66 5.78 12.96 -2.54
N LEU A 67 5.97 11.74 -2.04
CA LEU A 67 7.30 11.26 -1.66
C LEU A 67 8.26 11.20 -2.85
N PHE A 68 7.81 10.73 -4.00
CA PHE A 68 8.62 10.75 -5.23
C PHE A 68 9.07 12.17 -5.55
N VAL A 69 8.15 13.13 -5.62
CA VAL A 69 8.45 14.53 -5.94
C VAL A 69 9.35 15.17 -4.87
N ALA A 70 9.07 14.91 -3.59
CA ALA A 70 9.88 15.46 -2.50
C ALA A 70 11.32 14.93 -2.56
N PHE A 71 11.49 13.62 -2.75
CA PHE A 71 12.81 13.01 -2.87
C PHE A 71 13.54 13.53 -4.11
N THR A 72 12.90 13.59 -5.29
CA THR A 72 13.56 14.11 -6.50
C THR A 72 13.94 15.58 -6.36
N LEU A 73 13.09 16.42 -5.74
CA LEU A 73 13.41 17.83 -5.49
C LEU A 73 14.59 17.98 -4.52
N VAL A 74 14.58 17.29 -3.38
CA VAL A 74 15.68 17.35 -2.40
C VAL A 74 16.97 16.81 -3.01
N GLY A 75 16.92 15.68 -3.72
CA GLY A 75 18.06 15.12 -4.42
C GLY A 75 18.62 16.08 -5.48
N SER A 76 17.74 16.75 -6.22
CA SER A 76 18.15 17.72 -7.25
C SER A 76 18.77 18.99 -6.65
N LEU A 77 18.21 19.48 -5.52
CA LEU A 77 18.75 20.65 -4.83
C LEU A 77 20.14 20.37 -4.24
N LEU A 78 20.34 19.17 -3.69
CA LEU A 78 21.62 18.75 -3.10
C LEU A 78 22.70 18.48 -4.16
N ALA A 79 22.31 17.92 -5.31
CA ALA A 79 23.22 17.60 -6.41
C ALA A 79 23.50 18.79 -7.35
N GLY A 80 22.69 19.86 -7.29
CA GLY A 80 22.76 21.00 -8.21
C GLY A 80 22.27 20.69 -9.64
N GLU A 81 21.82 19.46 -9.90
CA GLU A 81 21.31 18.97 -11.18
C GLU A 81 20.05 18.14 -10.95
N LEU A 82 19.17 18.09 -11.95
CA LEU A 82 17.90 17.35 -11.87
C LEU A 82 18.16 15.83 -11.83
N GLN A 83 18.11 15.24 -10.63
CA GLN A 83 18.36 13.82 -10.41
C GLN A 83 17.08 13.09 -9.98
N PHE A 84 16.65 12.17 -10.82
CA PHE A 84 15.55 11.27 -10.50
C PHE A 84 16.08 10.08 -9.69
N ILE A 85 15.77 10.05 -8.39
CA ILE A 85 16.27 9.01 -7.46
C ILE A 85 15.86 7.60 -7.90
N TRP A 86 14.65 7.43 -8.43
CA TRP A 86 14.15 6.13 -8.92
C TRP A 86 14.33 5.93 -10.43
N GLY A 87 15.19 6.71 -11.07
CA GLY A 87 15.51 6.60 -12.49
C GLY A 87 14.63 7.46 -13.39
N GLN A 88 14.93 7.45 -14.69
CA GLN A 88 14.31 8.33 -15.69
C GLN A 88 13.06 7.71 -16.35
N ASN A 89 12.79 6.42 -16.11
CA ASN A 89 11.64 5.73 -16.67
C ASN A 89 10.36 6.07 -15.89
N LEU A 90 9.82 7.27 -16.15
CA LEU A 90 8.59 7.77 -15.52
C LEU A 90 7.39 6.82 -15.69
N PRO A 91 7.13 6.22 -16.87
CA PRO A 91 6.04 5.26 -17.03
C PRO A 91 6.20 4.02 -16.13
N GLY A 92 7.42 3.49 -15.98
CA GLY A 92 7.71 2.37 -15.10
C GLY A 92 7.49 2.72 -13.63
N ILE A 93 7.95 3.91 -13.20
CA ILE A 93 7.73 4.42 -11.84
C ILE A 93 6.23 4.56 -11.55
N ALA A 94 5.47 5.16 -12.47
CA ALA A 94 4.02 5.30 -12.34
C ALA A 94 3.31 3.96 -12.22
N LEU A 95 3.68 2.98 -13.05
CA LEU A 95 3.14 1.63 -12.99
C LEU A 95 3.39 0.99 -11.62
N ILE A 96 4.62 1.04 -11.12
CA ILE A 96 4.97 0.46 -9.82
C ILE A 96 4.27 1.18 -8.68
N MET A 97 4.12 2.51 -8.72
CA MET A 97 3.35 3.25 -7.72
C MET A 97 1.88 2.81 -7.70
N VAL A 98 1.26 2.63 -8.87
CA VAL A 98 -0.14 2.17 -8.98
C VAL A 98 -0.29 0.74 -8.47
N THR A 99 0.57 -0.19 -8.89
CA THR A 99 0.47 -1.59 -8.43
C THR A 99 0.79 -1.72 -6.94
N THR A 100 1.73 -0.93 -6.43
CA THR A 100 2.04 -0.87 -4.99
C THR A 100 0.85 -0.32 -4.20
N ALA A 101 0.25 0.79 -4.66
CA ALA A 101 -0.92 1.37 -4.00
C ALA A 101 -2.11 0.41 -3.98
N LEU A 102 -2.32 -0.35 -5.07
CA LEU A 102 -3.32 -1.41 -5.13
C LEU A 102 -3.01 -2.51 -4.11
N ALA A 103 -1.76 -2.96 -4.03
CA ALA A 103 -1.32 -4.02 -3.13
C ALA A 103 -1.50 -3.64 -1.65
N THR A 104 -1.05 -2.44 -1.26
CA THR A 104 -1.16 -1.97 0.13
C THR A 104 -2.61 -1.67 0.52
N THR A 105 -3.40 -1.10 -0.40
CA THR A 105 -4.84 -0.87 -0.18
C THR A 105 -5.60 -2.19 -0.04
N GLY A 106 -5.25 -3.20 -0.87
CA GLY A 106 -5.80 -4.55 -0.77
C GLY A 106 -5.57 -5.14 0.62
N LEU A 107 -4.35 -5.06 1.14
CA LEU A 107 -4.03 -5.51 2.51
C LEU A 107 -4.80 -4.76 3.59
N GLY A 108 -4.79 -3.43 3.54
CA GLY A 108 -5.56 -2.60 4.47
C GLY A 108 -7.05 -2.96 4.46
N SER A 109 -7.58 -3.27 3.28
CA SER A 109 -8.97 -3.67 3.15
C SER A 109 -9.28 -5.06 3.75
N ILE A 110 -8.36 -6.02 3.69
CA ILE A 110 -8.51 -7.31 4.39
C ILE A 110 -8.60 -7.04 5.89
N ILE A 111 -7.74 -6.17 6.42
CA ILE A 111 -7.72 -5.83 7.84
C ILE A 111 -9.06 -5.23 8.28
N ALA A 112 -9.59 -4.30 7.49
CA ALA A 112 -10.93 -3.74 7.71
C ALA A 112 -12.04 -4.82 7.68
N ALA A 113 -11.89 -5.83 6.82
CA ALA A 113 -12.87 -6.91 6.69
C ALA A 113 -12.81 -7.92 7.86
N ILE A 114 -11.64 -8.15 8.46
CA ILE A 114 -11.45 -9.12 9.56
C ILE A 114 -11.58 -8.51 10.95
N ALA A 115 -11.22 -7.24 11.14
CA ALA A 115 -11.30 -6.59 12.43
C ALA A 115 -12.76 -6.46 12.92
N ARG A 116 -12.95 -6.51 14.23
CA ARG A 116 -14.25 -6.30 14.89
C ARG A 116 -14.30 -4.97 15.64
N THR A 117 -13.16 -4.44 16.05
CA THR A 117 -13.03 -3.16 16.76
C THR A 117 -11.96 -2.28 16.11
N PRO A 118 -12.02 -0.94 16.29
CA PRO A 118 -10.97 -0.03 15.85
C PRO A 118 -9.59 -0.42 16.40
N ASP A 119 -9.50 -0.77 17.68
CA ASP A 119 -8.24 -1.18 18.34
C ASP A 119 -7.66 -2.45 17.72
N GLN A 120 -8.51 -3.42 17.38
CA GLN A 120 -8.10 -4.64 16.71
C GLN A 120 -7.59 -4.34 15.29
N SER A 121 -8.27 -3.45 14.54
CA SER A 121 -7.84 -3.02 13.21
C SER A 121 -6.44 -2.37 13.27
N SER A 122 -6.26 -1.43 14.19
CA SER A 122 -4.99 -0.74 14.41
C SER A 122 -3.86 -1.70 14.78
N THR A 123 -4.12 -2.62 15.72
CA THR A 123 -3.12 -3.59 16.19
C THR A 123 -2.74 -4.58 15.09
N ILE A 124 -3.72 -5.21 14.44
CA ILE A 124 -3.47 -6.18 13.36
C ILE A 124 -2.74 -5.51 12.20
N GLY A 125 -3.18 -4.30 11.80
CA GLY A 125 -2.53 -3.56 10.73
C GLY A 125 -1.09 -3.23 11.05
N SER A 126 -0.81 -2.75 12.27
CA SER A 126 0.56 -2.45 12.70
C SER A 126 1.45 -3.69 12.69
N VAL A 127 0.95 -4.84 13.17
CA VAL A 127 1.68 -6.12 13.14
C VAL A 127 1.98 -6.53 11.70
N ILE A 128 0.99 -6.50 10.80
CA ILE A 128 1.18 -6.87 9.39
C ILE A 128 2.19 -5.94 8.70
N SER A 129 2.11 -4.64 8.96
CA SER A 129 3.07 -3.67 8.41
C SER A 129 4.49 -3.93 8.89
N ILE A 130 4.68 -4.15 10.20
CA ILE A 130 6.01 -4.40 10.78
C ILE A 130 6.57 -5.73 10.27
N VAL A 131 5.79 -6.80 10.27
CA VAL A 131 6.23 -8.10 9.75
C VAL A 131 6.61 -7.99 8.26
N SER A 132 5.79 -7.29 7.47
CA SER A 132 6.11 -7.02 6.06
C SER A 132 7.41 -6.23 5.92
N ALA A 133 7.67 -5.26 6.82
CA ALA A 133 8.86 -4.42 6.80
C ALA A 133 10.13 -5.22 7.10
N VAL A 134 10.06 -6.10 8.10
CA VAL A 134 11.14 -7.02 8.48
C VAL A 134 11.49 -7.96 7.32
N PHE A 135 10.49 -8.59 6.70
CA PHE A 135 10.72 -9.44 5.53
C PHE A 135 11.17 -8.65 4.29
N GLY A 136 10.69 -7.41 4.14
CA GLY A 136 10.89 -6.57 2.96
C GLY A 136 12.17 -5.76 2.95
N GLY A 137 12.98 -5.79 4.02
CA GLY A 137 14.25 -5.07 4.06
C GLY A 137 14.17 -3.62 4.55
N ALA A 138 13.02 -3.15 5.05
CA ALA A 138 12.79 -1.72 5.28
C ALA A 138 13.68 -1.11 6.37
N PHE A 139 14.14 -1.92 7.33
CA PHE A 139 14.99 -1.49 8.45
C PHE A 139 16.49 -1.61 8.17
N GLY A 140 16.89 -1.81 6.92
CA GLY A 140 18.30 -1.94 6.53
C GLY A 140 18.86 -3.35 6.67
N PHE A 141 18.06 -4.31 7.12
CA PHE A 141 18.36 -5.74 7.08
C PHE A 141 17.21 -6.46 6.37
N GLN A 142 17.53 -7.46 5.54
CA GLN A 142 16.56 -8.23 4.78
C GLN A 142 16.63 -9.70 5.19
N ILE A 143 15.47 -10.32 5.43
CA ILE A 143 15.41 -11.77 5.61
C ILE A 143 15.61 -12.42 4.24
N GLY A 144 16.55 -13.35 4.13
CA GLY A 144 16.85 -14.04 2.87
C GLY A 144 15.66 -14.80 2.27
N ALA A 145 15.78 -15.17 1.00
CA ALA A 145 14.81 -16.03 0.33
C ALA A 145 14.65 -17.37 1.09
N PRO A 146 13.44 -17.97 1.12
CA PRO A 146 12.23 -17.57 0.40
C PRO A 146 11.33 -16.57 1.16
N PHE A 147 11.68 -16.20 2.40
CA PHE A 147 10.78 -15.44 3.27
C PHE A 147 10.55 -14.00 2.82
N SER A 148 11.53 -13.37 2.15
CA SER A 148 11.36 -12.03 1.57
C SER A 148 10.22 -11.94 0.55
N TYR A 149 9.96 -13.02 -0.19
CA TYR A 149 8.96 -13.03 -1.26
C TYR A 149 7.52 -12.88 -0.76
N PHE A 150 7.27 -13.13 0.53
CA PHE A 150 5.96 -12.90 1.14
C PHE A 150 5.69 -11.42 1.44
N SER A 151 6.69 -10.55 1.36
CA SER A 151 6.53 -9.13 1.65
C SER A 151 6.19 -8.32 0.40
N VAL A 152 5.10 -7.56 0.49
CA VAL A 152 4.78 -6.52 -0.51
C VAL A 152 5.87 -5.45 -0.60
N ILE A 153 6.57 -5.18 0.51
CA ILE A 153 7.66 -4.21 0.56
C ILE A 153 8.85 -4.70 -0.26
N TYR A 154 9.17 -6.01 -0.23
CA TYR A 154 10.25 -6.57 -1.03
C TYR A 154 10.01 -6.32 -2.52
N TRP A 155 8.84 -6.72 -3.04
CA TRP A 155 8.54 -6.62 -4.47
C TRP A 155 8.52 -5.18 -4.99
N GLY A 156 7.99 -4.24 -4.20
CA GLY A 156 8.02 -2.82 -4.57
C GLY A 156 9.42 -2.22 -4.47
N THR A 157 10.18 -2.54 -3.43
CA THR A 157 11.55 -2.02 -3.25
C THR A 157 12.49 -2.55 -4.34
N ASP A 158 12.39 -3.84 -4.68
CA ASP A 158 13.13 -4.45 -5.78
C ASP A 158 12.77 -3.80 -7.12
N ALA A 159 11.49 -3.47 -7.36
CA ALA A 159 11.08 -2.78 -8.58
C ALA A 159 11.67 -1.37 -8.70
N PHE A 160 11.60 -0.57 -7.61
CA PHE A 160 12.17 0.78 -7.59
C PHE A 160 13.69 0.78 -7.72
N THR A 161 14.38 -0.20 -7.13
CA THR A 161 15.84 -0.32 -7.26
C THR A 161 16.25 -0.72 -8.67
N LYS A 162 15.53 -1.64 -9.32
CA LYS A 162 15.72 -1.95 -10.74
C LYS A 162 15.53 -0.73 -11.63
N LEU A 163 14.43 0.01 -11.45
CA LEU A 163 14.16 1.26 -12.18
C LEU A 163 15.27 2.31 -11.98
N ALA A 164 15.75 2.47 -10.74
CA ALA A 164 16.84 3.39 -10.43
C ALA A 164 18.17 3.01 -11.09
N SER A 165 18.41 1.71 -11.30
CA SER A 165 19.58 1.20 -12.02
C SER A 165 19.44 1.24 -13.56
N GLY A 166 18.30 1.71 -14.09
CA GLY A 166 18.03 1.76 -15.52
C GLY A 166 17.59 0.42 -16.12
N GLN A 167 17.29 -0.58 -15.30
CA GLN A 167 16.80 -1.88 -15.78
C GLN A 167 15.32 -1.81 -16.17
N THR A 168 14.94 -2.59 -17.17
CA THR A 168 13.56 -2.71 -17.66
C THR A 168 12.82 -3.95 -17.12
N ASP A 169 13.50 -4.82 -16.38
CA ASP A 169 12.96 -6.08 -15.84
C ASP A 169 12.16 -5.89 -14.52
N TYR A 170 11.19 -4.98 -14.56
CA TYR A 170 10.27 -4.70 -13.44
C TYR A 170 8.85 -5.25 -13.68
N ALA A 171 8.63 -5.93 -14.82
CA ALA A 171 7.32 -6.46 -15.19
C ALA A 171 6.82 -7.56 -14.24
N LEU A 172 7.72 -8.46 -13.81
CA LEU A 172 7.38 -9.49 -12.83
C LEU A 172 6.96 -8.86 -11.50
N ASN A 173 7.70 -7.87 -11.02
CA ASN A 173 7.37 -7.17 -9.78
C ASN A 173 6.00 -6.48 -9.87
N ALA A 174 5.73 -5.79 -10.97
CA ALA A 174 4.43 -5.16 -11.22
C ALA A 174 3.30 -6.20 -11.23
N LEU A 175 3.50 -7.34 -11.89
CA LEU A 175 2.52 -8.43 -11.94
C LEU A 175 2.26 -9.01 -10.55
N VAL A 176 3.30 -9.31 -9.78
CA VAL A 176 3.16 -9.85 -8.42
C VAL A 176 2.41 -8.88 -7.52
N LEU A 177 2.75 -7.58 -7.55
CA LEU A 177 2.04 -6.56 -6.79
C LEU A 177 0.57 -6.43 -7.22
N LEU A 178 0.29 -6.49 -8.52
CA LEU A 178 -1.07 -6.45 -9.04
C LEU A 178 -1.88 -7.66 -8.59
N VAL A 179 -1.35 -8.88 -8.73
CA VAL A 179 -2.00 -10.12 -8.28
C VAL A 179 -2.23 -10.08 -6.77
N PHE A 180 -1.25 -9.62 -6.01
CA PHE A 180 -1.36 -9.50 -4.57
C PHE A 180 -2.46 -8.51 -4.16
N GLY A 181 -2.53 -7.34 -4.79
CA GLY A 181 -3.60 -6.37 -4.56
C GLY A 181 -4.97 -6.89 -4.99
N ALA A 182 -5.09 -7.50 -6.17
CA ALA A 182 -6.36 -8.02 -6.70
C ALA A 182 -6.90 -9.18 -5.86
N THR A 183 -6.04 -10.11 -5.45
CA THR A 183 -6.43 -11.22 -4.56
C THR A 183 -6.84 -10.69 -3.20
N ALA A 184 -6.08 -9.78 -2.60
CA ALA A 184 -6.41 -9.21 -1.31
C ALA A 184 -7.74 -8.44 -1.32
N PHE A 185 -7.96 -7.65 -2.37
CA PHE A 185 -9.20 -6.92 -2.59
C PHE A 185 -10.41 -7.86 -2.77
N THR A 186 -10.24 -8.93 -3.55
CA THR A 186 -11.29 -9.92 -3.78
C THR A 186 -11.62 -10.67 -2.50
N ILE A 187 -10.62 -11.09 -1.73
CA ILE A 187 -10.81 -11.72 -0.41
C ILE A 187 -11.57 -10.76 0.52
N SER A 188 -11.17 -9.49 0.57
CA SER A 188 -11.85 -8.47 1.37
C SER A 188 -13.34 -8.36 1.02
N LEU A 189 -13.67 -8.25 -0.28
CA LEU A 189 -15.06 -8.21 -0.76
C LEU A 189 -15.87 -9.44 -0.35
N VAL A 190 -15.30 -10.64 -0.51
CA VAL A 190 -15.98 -11.90 -0.16
C VAL A 190 -16.22 -11.99 1.36
N VAL A 191 -15.21 -11.66 2.18
CA VAL A 191 -15.33 -11.69 3.65
C VAL A 191 -16.34 -10.67 4.13
N PHE A 192 -16.34 -9.46 3.55
CA PHE A 192 -17.28 -8.41 3.89
C PHE A 192 -18.73 -8.81 3.57
N ASN A 193 -18.97 -9.36 2.38
CA ASN A 193 -20.31 -9.81 1.98
C ASN A 193 -20.83 -10.93 2.89
N ARG A 194 -19.98 -11.88 3.29
CA ARG A 194 -20.37 -13.00 4.16
C ARG A 194 -20.75 -12.55 5.58
N ARG A 195 -20.00 -11.62 6.17
CA ARG A 195 -20.28 -11.10 7.51
C ARG A 195 -21.59 -10.32 7.61
N MET A 196 -22.09 -9.82 6.49
CA MET A 196 -23.29 -8.98 6.45
C MET A 196 -24.56 -9.77 6.08
N ALA A 197 -24.41 -11.04 5.67
CA ALA A 197 -25.51 -11.98 5.48
C ALA A 197 -25.87 -12.74 6.78
N GLN A 198 -25.04 -12.62 7.81
CA GLN A 198 -25.28 -13.11 9.18
C GLN A 198 -25.84 -11.97 10.04
#